data_AF-A0A951VMR8-F1
#
_entry.id   AF-A0A951VMR8-F1
#
_cell.length_a   1.000
_cell.length_b   1.000
_cell.length_c   1.000
_cell.angle_alpha   90.00
_cell.angle_beta   90.00
_cell.angle_gamma   90.00
#
_symmetry.space_group_name_H-M   'P 1'
#
loop_
_entity.id
_entity.type
_entity.pdbx_description
1 polymer ?
#
loop_
_entity_poly.entity_id
_entity_poly.type
_entity_poly.pdbx_seq_one_letter_code
_entity_poly.pdbx_strand_id
1 'polypeptide(L)'
;MANENPIKYKFRDLKIFGSTEWLANNEKKYRLVYDEMECSFIYCELSFFNKLFDEQDWEVRMNLKCVQHADNSEICNLVADRIIRKDENIVYVREGWGVKTPGIYWKKGTYRWEAWVDNVLVAEKIFFIEDQGLVTDMVNPYFNLLQVRLYEGPDSNLPKKERKYLSVFS
;
A
#
# COMPACT_ATOMS: atom_id res chain seq x y z
N MET A 1 28.21 -8.07 -30.75
CA MET A 1 28.05 -7.55 -29.38
C MET A 1 26.67 -6.92 -29.34
N ALA A 2 25.72 -7.48 -28.61
CA ALA A 2 24.39 -6.89 -28.51
C ALA A 2 24.55 -5.56 -27.77
N ASN A 3 24.22 -4.45 -28.43
CA ASN A 3 24.08 -3.16 -27.74
C ASN A 3 22.92 -3.33 -26.76
N GLU A 4 23.23 -3.58 -25.49
CA GLU A 4 22.25 -3.41 -24.42
C GLU A 4 21.85 -1.93 -24.42
N ASN A 5 20.61 -1.66 -24.82
CA ASN A 5 20.08 -0.31 -24.75
C ASN A 5 20.14 0.16 -23.29
N PRO A 6 20.61 1.40 -23.05
CA PRO A 6 20.72 1.90 -21.68
C PRO A 6 19.34 1.96 -21.02
N ILE A 7 19.23 1.38 -19.81
CA ILE A 7 18.00 1.41 -19.01
C ILE A 7 17.65 2.88 -18.69
N LYS A 8 16.49 3.35 -19.15
CA LYS A 8 16.03 4.75 -19.11
C LYS A 8 15.40 5.18 -17.78
N TYR A 9 15.29 4.28 -16.81
CA TYR A 9 14.71 4.54 -15.50
C TYR A 9 15.56 3.95 -14.36
N LYS A 10 15.23 4.35 -13.14
CA LYS A 10 15.70 3.69 -11.91
C LYS A 10 14.51 3.46 -10.98
N PHE A 11 14.21 2.20 -10.69
CA PHE A 11 13.15 1.84 -9.74
C PHE A 11 13.31 2.61 -8.42
N ARG A 12 12.19 3.08 -7.87
CA ARG A 12 12.15 3.77 -6.59
C ARG A 12 11.32 3.03 -5.57
N ASP A 13 10.05 2.75 -5.86
CA ASP A 13 9.17 2.04 -4.92
C ASP A 13 7.94 1.43 -5.61
N LEU A 14 7.37 0.40 -4.98
CA LEU A 14 6.07 -0.18 -5.29
C LEU A 14 5.24 -0.24 -4.00
N LYS A 15 4.26 0.65 -3.88
CA LYS A 15 3.44 0.78 -2.68
C LYS A 15 2.02 0.30 -2.91
N ILE A 16 1.35 -0.12 -1.85
CA ILE A 16 -0.04 -0.62 -1.89
C ILE A 16 -0.90 0.21 -0.94
N PHE A 17 -2.12 0.54 -1.38
CA PHE A 17 -3.08 1.32 -0.60
C PHE A 17 -4.52 0.91 -0.96
N GLY A 18 -5.46 1.04 -0.02
CA GLY A 18 -6.87 0.61 -0.20
C GLY A 18 -7.88 1.73 -0.41
N SER A 19 -7.44 2.99 -0.45
CA SER A 19 -8.34 4.14 -0.66
C SER A 19 -7.66 5.24 -1.47
N THR A 20 -8.43 5.86 -2.37
CA THR A 20 -8.01 7.06 -3.11
C THR A 20 -8.13 8.34 -2.29
N GLU A 21 -8.66 8.25 -1.06
CA GLU A 21 -8.73 9.38 -0.13
C GLU A 21 -7.33 9.88 0.23
N TRP A 22 -7.19 11.20 0.21
CA TRP A 22 -5.98 11.91 0.57
C TRP A 22 -6.03 12.32 2.04
N LEU A 23 -4.93 12.12 2.76
CA LEU A 23 -4.75 12.71 4.09
C LEU A 23 -4.11 14.10 3.96
N ALA A 24 -4.02 14.83 5.08
CA ALA A 24 -3.27 16.08 5.15
C ALA A 24 -1.88 15.91 4.50
N ASN A 25 -1.42 16.92 3.76
CA ASN A 25 -0.18 16.90 2.98
C ASN A 25 -0.12 15.91 1.80
N ASN A 26 -1.26 15.47 1.27
CA ASN A 26 -1.32 14.59 0.10
C ASN A 26 -0.69 13.21 0.35
N GLU A 27 -0.62 12.79 1.61
CA GLU A 27 -0.10 11.50 2.01
C GLU A 27 -1.18 10.42 1.93
N LYS A 28 -0.80 9.22 1.47
CA LYS A 28 -1.66 8.04 1.46
C LYS A 28 -1.34 7.14 2.64
N LYS A 29 -2.37 6.53 3.24
CA LYS A 29 -2.19 5.41 4.16
C LYS A 29 -1.81 4.16 3.37
N TYR A 30 -0.51 3.94 3.22
CA TYR A 30 0.00 2.69 2.69
C TYR A 30 -0.17 1.59 3.75
N ARG A 31 -0.89 0.54 3.39
CA ARG A 31 -1.19 -0.59 4.26
C ARG A 31 -0.98 -1.88 3.48
N LEU A 32 -0.59 -2.93 4.18
CA LEU A 32 -0.41 -4.26 3.61
C LEU A 32 -1.39 -5.28 4.17
N VAL A 33 -2.21 -4.90 5.15
CA VAL A 33 -3.22 -5.75 5.76
C VAL A 33 -4.55 -5.03 5.67
N TYR A 34 -5.54 -5.73 5.16
CA TYR A 34 -6.90 -5.26 4.94
C TYR A 34 -7.88 -6.29 5.49
N ASP A 35 -9.08 -5.86 5.87
CA ASP A 35 -10.17 -6.77 6.24
C ASP A 35 -11.11 -6.96 5.05
N GLU A 36 -11.56 -8.20 4.85
CA GLU A 36 -12.48 -8.58 3.79
C GLU A 36 -13.71 -7.67 3.77
N MET A 37 -14.33 -7.42 4.94
CA MET A 37 -15.58 -6.66 5.03
C MET A 37 -15.43 -5.17 4.68
N GLU A 38 -14.22 -4.61 4.79
CA GLU A 38 -13.93 -3.21 4.48
C GLU A 38 -13.35 -3.03 3.07
N CYS A 39 -12.84 -4.09 2.47
CA CYS A 39 -12.06 -4.01 1.26
C CYS A 39 -12.94 -3.90 0.01
N SER A 40 -12.76 -2.82 -0.76
CA SER A 40 -13.40 -2.57 -2.06
C SER A 40 -12.38 -2.71 -3.20
N PHE A 41 -11.55 -1.68 -3.37
CA PHE A 41 -10.44 -1.66 -4.32
C PHE A 41 -9.10 -1.73 -3.58
N ILE A 42 -8.13 -2.44 -4.18
CA ILE A 42 -6.73 -2.41 -3.75
C ILE A 42 -5.92 -1.86 -4.90
N TYR A 43 -5.13 -0.84 -4.60
CA TYR A 43 -4.34 -0.11 -5.55
C TYR A 43 -2.85 -0.36 -5.33
N CYS A 44 -2.08 -0.22 -6.40
CA CYS A 44 -0.64 -0.09 -6.34
C CYS A 44 -0.17 1.26 -6.89
N GLU A 45 0.97 1.72 -6.41
CA GLU A 45 1.69 2.88 -6.91
C GLU A 45 3.12 2.46 -7.22
N LEU A 46 3.43 2.34 -8.51
CA LEU A 46 4.79 2.22 -8.99
C LEU A 46 5.41 3.61 -9.10
N SER A 47 6.63 3.77 -8.62
CA SER A 47 7.42 4.97 -8.85
C SER A 47 8.85 4.68 -9.23
N PHE A 48 9.41 5.53 -10.09
CA PHE A 48 10.78 5.43 -10.56
C PHE A 48 11.32 6.80 -10.95
N PHE A 49 12.65 6.94 -10.95
CA PHE A 49 13.34 8.11 -11.45
C PHE A 49 13.50 8.02 -12.97
N ASN A 50 13.22 9.11 -13.67
CA ASN A 50 13.48 9.27 -15.10
C ASN A 50 14.96 9.61 -15.31
N LYS A 51 15.72 8.73 -15.97
CA LYS A 51 17.14 9.00 -16.25
C LYS A 51 17.35 9.93 -17.44
N LEU A 52 16.31 10.21 -18.22
CA LEU A 52 16.33 11.16 -19.34
C LEU A 52 15.62 12.47 -18.96
N PHE A 53 15.53 12.77 -17.66
CA PHE A 53 15.04 14.04 -17.14
C PHE A 53 15.87 15.20 -17.69
N ASP A 54 15.22 16.28 -18.09
CA ASP A 54 15.79 17.42 -18.83
C ASP A 54 16.42 17.10 -20.20
N GLU A 55 16.47 15.83 -20.62
CA GLU A 55 17.07 15.41 -21.89
C GLU A 55 16.03 15.22 -23.00
N GLN A 56 15.16 14.21 -22.89
CA GLN A 56 14.17 13.88 -23.92
C GLN A 56 12.98 13.08 -23.41
N ASP A 57 11.85 13.21 -24.10
CA ASP A 57 10.67 12.39 -23.88
C ASP A 57 10.92 10.95 -24.37
N TRP A 58 10.32 9.96 -23.73
CA TRP A 58 10.45 8.56 -24.13
C TRP A 58 9.22 7.73 -23.78
N GLU A 59 8.96 6.69 -24.56
CA GLU A 59 7.87 5.74 -24.31
C GLU A 59 8.31 4.61 -23.38
N VAL A 60 7.48 4.30 -22.39
CA VAL A 60 7.66 3.16 -21.49
C VAL A 60 6.49 2.19 -21.64
N ARG A 61 6.80 0.88 -21.68
CA ARG A 61 5.80 -0.19 -21.63
C ARG A 61 5.75 -0.81 -20.25
N MET A 62 4.57 -0.87 -19.66
CA MET A 62 4.41 -1.30 -18.26
C MET A 62 3.16 -2.14 -18.07
N ASN A 63 3.30 -3.17 -17.24
CA ASN A 63 2.18 -3.95 -16.73
C ASN A 63 2.20 -3.95 -15.21
N LEU A 64 1.05 -3.62 -14.61
CA LEU A 64 0.80 -3.81 -13.19
C LEU A 64 -0.11 -5.01 -13.04
N LYS A 65 0.44 -6.11 -12.52
CA LYS A 65 -0.23 -7.39 -12.39
C LYS A 65 -0.52 -7.68 -10.92
N CYS A 66 -1.71 -8.18 -10.62
CA CYS A 66 -2.03 -8.71 -9.31
C CYS A 66 -2.23 -10.23 -9.42
N VAL A 67 -1.63 -10.97 -8.51
CA VAL A 67 -1.75 -12.44 -8.43
C VAL A 67 -2.07 -12.88 -7.02
N GLN A 68 -2.70 -14.05 -6.88
CA GLN A 68 -2.75 -14.76 -5.61
C GLN A 68 -1.37 -15.37 -5.32
N HIS A 69 -0.86 -15.18 -4.10
CA HIS A 69 0.52 -15.54 -3.77
C HIS A 69 0.76 -17.06 -3.72
N ALA A 70 -0.26 -17.84 -3.35
CA ALA A 70 -0.14 -19.27 -3.13
C ALA A 70 0.06 -20.08 -4.42
N ASP A 71 -0.66 -19.74 -5.48
CA ASP A 71 -0.70 -20.51 -6.74
C ASP A 71 -0.33 -19.68 -7.98
N ASN A 72 -0.03 -18.38 -7.81
CA ASN A 72 0.21 -17.42 -8.89
C ASN A 72 -0.97 -17.27 -9.85
N SER A 73 -2.19 -17.59 -9.42
CA SER A 73 -3.40 -17.31 -10.21
C SER A 73 -3.54 -15.81 -10.44
N GLU A 74 -3.82 -15.44 -11.69
CA GLU A 74 -3.94 -14.03 -12.07
C GLU A 74 -5.27 -13.45 -11.57
N ILE A 75 -5.17 -12.35 -10.82
CA ILE A 75 -6.31 -11.55 -10.38
C ILE A 75 -6.61 -10.48 -11.42
N CYS A 76 -5.57 -9.78 -11.90
CA CYS A 76 -5.67 -8.81 -12.99
C CYS A 76 -4.31 -8.55 -13.63
N ASN A 77 -4.33 -8.06 -14.87
CA ASN A 77 -3.15 -7.57 -15.59
C ASN A 77 -3.52 -6.24 -16.29
N LEU A 78 -2.97 -5.14 -15.78
CA LEU A 78 -3.32 -3.78 -16.21
C LEU A 78 -2.17 -3.19 -17.04
N VAL A 79 -2.47 -2.83 -18.29
CA VAL A 79 -1.54 -2.15 -19.19
C VAL A 79 -1.48 -0.67 -18.82
N ALA A 80 -0.28 -0.17 -18.52
CA ALA A 80 -0.04 1.19 -18.06
C ALA A 80 0.99 1.94 -18.92
N ASP A 81 1.09 1.56 -20.20
CA ASP A 81 1.97 2.18 -21.19
C ASP A 81 1.73 3.69 -21.30
N ARG A 82 2.81 4.48 -21.34
CA ARG A 82 2.70 5.94 -21.50
C ARG A 82 4.00 6.58 -21.99
N ILE A 83 3.90 7.84 -22.41
CA ILE A 83 5.05 8.71 -22.67
C ILE A 83 5.48 9.32 -21.35
N ILE A 84 6.77 9.19 -21.03
CA ILE A 84 7.44 9.88 -19.92
C ILE A 84 8.06 11.14 -20.47
N ARG A 85 7.64 12.29 -19.95
CA ARG A 85 8.15 13.57 -20.40
C ARG A 85 9.48 13.89 -19.72
N LYS A 86 10.32 14.67 -20.41
CA LYS A 86 11.61 15.13 -19.86
C LYS A 86 11.47 16.02 -18.62
N ASP A 87 10.31 16.62 -18.37
CA ASP A 87 10.03 17.42 -17.16
C ASP A 87 9.54 16.59 -15.96
N GLU A 88 9.41 15.26 -16.10
CA GLU A 88 9.06 14.34 -15.01
C GLU A 88 10.33 13.72 -14.38
N ASN A 89 10.87 14.30 -13.29
CA ASN A 89 12.01 13.70 -12.58
C ASN A 89 11.64 12.36 -11.92
N ILE A 90 10.48 12.33 -11.26
CA ILE A 90 9.95 11.13 -10.62
C ILE A 90 8.58 10.83 -11.23
N VAL A 91 8.48 9.65 -11.82
CA VAL A 91 7.29 9.13 -12.44
C VAL A 91 6.47 8.36 -11.41
N TYR A 92 5.16 8.57 -11.40
CA TYR A 92 4.20 7.83 -10.58
C TYR A 92 3.14 7.21 -11.49
N VAL A 93 2.92 5.91 -11.35
CA VAL A 93 1.92 5.13 -12.07
C VAL A 93 1.04 4.46 -11.01
N ARG A 94 -0.27 4.65 -11.12
CA ARG A 94 -1.22 4.19 -10.11
C ARG A 94 -2.35 3.45 -10.79
N GLU A 95 -2.53 2.22 -10.39
CA GLU A 95 -3.59 1.35 -10.88
C GLU A 95 -4.24 0.64 -9.71
N GLY A 96 -5.45 0.11 -9.90
CA GLY A 96 -6.12 -0.65 -8.86
C GLY A 96 -7.22 -1.54 -9.39
N TRP A 97 -7.56 -2.54 -8.57
CA TRP A 97 -8.51 -3.58 -8.93
C TRP A 97 -9.46 -3.87 -7.78
N GLY A 98 -10.71 -4.18 -8.12
CA GLY A 98 -11.76 -4.45 -7.15
C GLY A 98 -13.14 -4.01 -7.64
N VAL A 99 -14.07 -3.89 -6.69
CA VAL A 99 -15.46 -3.52 -6.96
C VAL A 99 -15.92 -2.46 -5.95
N LYS A 100 -16.93 -1.67 -6.32
CA LYS A 100 -17.43 -0.57 -5.48
C LYS A 100 -17.98 -1.04 -4.14
N THR A 101 -18.60 -2.22 -4.09
CA THR A 101 -19.21 -2.76 -2.88
C THR A 101 -18.17 -3.53 -2.06
N PRO A 102 -17.82 -3.10 -0.83
CA PRO A 102 -16.88 -3.81 0.02
C PRO A 102 -17.31 -5.24 0.35
N GLY A 103 -16.36 -6.13 0.65
CA GLY A 103 -16.64 -7.52 1.08
C GLY A 103 -17.04 -8.51 -0.02
N ILE A 104 -17.22 -8.04 -1.26
CA ILE A 104 -17.70 -8.90 -2.35
C ILE A 104 -16.54 -9.62 -3.06
N TYR A 105 -15.52 -8.86 -3.50
CA TYR A 105 -14.53 -9.38 -4.44
C TYR A 105 -13.32 -10.02 -3.76
N TRP A 106 -12.65 -9.26 -2.89
CA TRP A 106 -11.45 -9.73 -2.20
C TRP A 106 -11.84 -10.75 -1.12
N LYS A 107 -11.08 -11.82 -1.02
CA LYS A 107 -11.29 -12.88 -0.04
C LYS A 107 -10.05 -13.06 0.81
N LYS A 108 -10.23 -13.60 2.02
CA LYS A 108 -9.10 -13.91 2.90
C LYS A 108 -7.98 -14.64 2.13
N GLY A 109 -6.77 -14.09 2.20
CA GLY A 109 -5.64 -14.63 1.45
C GLY A 109 -4.43 -13.71 1.40
N THR A 110 -3.36 -14.25 0.85
CA THR A 110 -2.14 -13.50 0.53
C THR A 110 -2.08 -13.25 -0.97
N TYR A 111 -1.82 -12.01 -1.33
CA TYR A 111 -1.79 -11.54 -2.71
C TYR A 111 -0.53 -10.72 -2.95
N ARG A 112 -0.21 -10.49 -4.23
CA ARG A 112 0.97 -9.75 -4.62
C ARG A 112 0.70 -8.88 -5.83
N TRP A 113 1.09 -7.61 -5.74
CA TRP A 113 1.25 -6.74 -6.91
C TRP A 113 2.64 -6.91 -7.48
N GLU A 114 2.74 -6.96 -8.80
CA GLU A 114 3.95 -7.06 -9.59
C GLU A 114 4.00 -5.89 -10.57
N ALA A 115 5.17 -5.25 -10.66
CA ALA A 115 5.46 -4.23 -11.64
C ALA A 115 6.40 -4.81 -12.70
N TRP A 116 5.97 -4.74 -13.95
CA TRP A 116 6.71 -5.18 -15.11
C TRP A 116 7.00 -3.98 -16.01
N VAL A 117 8.25 -3.83 -16.44
CA VAL A 117 8.67 -2.79 -17.40
C VAL A 117 9.43 -3.46 -18.52
N ASP A 118 9.03 -3.23 -19.77
CA ASP A 118 9.60 -3.89 -20.95
C ASP A 118 9.69 -5.42 -20.81
N ASN A 119 8.61 -6.03 -20.28
CA ASN A 119 8.47 -7.46 -19.99
C ASN A 119 9.46 -8.02 -18.95
N VAL A 120 10.15 -7.17 -18.20
CA VAL A 120 11.02 -7.56 -17.07
C VAL A 120 10.31 -7.24 -15.77
N LEU A 121 10.25 -8.20 -14.84
CA LEU A 121 9.76 -7.97 -13.48
C LEU A 121 10.73 -7.05 -12.74
N VAL A 122 10.29 -5.86 -12.37
CA VAL A 122 11.14 -4.85 -11.70
C VAL A 122 10.92 -4.78 -10.20
N ALA A 123 9.72 -5.12 -9.74
CA ALA A 123 9.38 -5.11 -8.32
C ALA A 123 8.13 -5.95 -8.04
N GLU A 124 8.02 -6.43 -6.81
CA GLU A 124 6.83 -7.07 -6.29
C GLU A 124 6.55 -6.63 -4.85
N LYS A 125 5.27 -6.65 -4.45
CA LYS A 125 4.85 -6.29 -3.09
C LYS A 125 3.68 -7.14 -2.65
N ILE A 126 3.86 -7.84 -1.52
CA ILE A 126 2.84 -8.70 -0.91
C ILE A 126 1.90 -7.88 -0.03
N PHE A 127 0.61 -8.23 -0.05
CA PHE A 127 -0.40 -7.77 0.88
C PHE A 127 -1.34 -8.91 1.30
N PHE A 128 -2.11 -8.67 2.36
CA PHE A 128 -2.92 -9.65 3.07
C PHE A 128 -4.36 -9.13 3.18
N ILE A 129 -5.30 -10.03 2.93
CA ILE A 129 -6.71 -9.88 3.26
C ILE A 129 -7.00 -10.83 4.42
N GLU A 130 -7.48 -10.28 5.52
CA GLU A 130 -7.93 -11.00 6.69
C GLU A 130 -9.46 -11.01 6.77
N ASP A 131 -10.01 -11.97 7.50
CA ASP A 131 -11.45 -12.09 7.78
C ASP A 131 -11.63 -12.08 9.30
N GLN A 132 -11.35 -10.93 9.92
CA GLN A 132 -11.56 -10.71 11.36
C GLN A 132 -12.91 -10.01 11.60
N GLY A 133 -13.35 -9.22 10.63
CA GLY A 133 -14.63 -8.51 10.64
C GLY A 133 -14.52 -7.06 11.05
N LEU A 134 -15.66 -6.35 10.96
CA LEU A 134 -15.72 -4.91 11.21
C LEU A 134 -15.51 -4.57 12.69
N VAL A 135 -14.75 -3.50 12.94
CA VAL A 135 -14.79 -2.81 14.24
C VAL A 135 -16.12 -2.07 14.34
N THR A 136 -16.84 -2.29 15.43
CA THR A 136 -18.05 -1.55 15.78
C THR A 136 -17.87 -0.91 17.15
N ASP A 137 -18.80 -0.05 17.55
CA ASP A 137 -18.80 0.56 18.88
C ASP A 137 -18.87 -0.47 20.03
N MET A 138 -19.32 -1.70 19.73
CA MET A 138 -19.48 -2.77 20.71
C MET A 138 -18.46 -3.91 20.58
N VAL A 139 -17.81 -4.05 19.41
CA VAL A 139 -16.97 -5.22 19.11
C VAL A 139 -15.70 -4.79 18.40
N ASN A 140 -14.55 -5.22 18.91
CA ASN A 140 -13.25 -5.11 18.25
C ASN A 140 -12.63 -6.51 18.13
N PRO A 141 -12.52 -7.06 16.90
CA PRO A 141 -12.01 -8.42 16.71
C PRO A 141 -10.47 -8.50 16.74
N TYR A 142 -9.76 -7.37 16.67
CA TYR A 142 -8.30 -7.35 16.47
C TYR A 142 -7.50 -7.42 17.77
N PHE A 143 -8.02 -6.85 18.86
CA PHE A 143 -7.33 -6.85 20.14
C PHE A 143 -8.28 -6.81 21.32
N ASN A 144 -7.84 -7.43 22.42
CA ASN A 144 -8.49 -7.32 23.71
C ASN A 144 -7.82 -6.24 24.55
N LEU A 145 -8.62 -5.36 25.14
CA LEU A 145 -8.13 -4.38 26.10
C LEU A 145 -7.95 -5.05 27.47
N LEU A 146 -6.71 -5.36 27.83
CA LEU A 146 -6.44 -6.01 29.12
C LEU A 146 -6.62 -5.06 30.30
N GLN A 147 -6.10 -3.84 30.20
CA GLN A 147 -6.23 -2.80 31.22
C GLN A 147 -5.89 -1.44 30.63
N VAL A 148 -6.58 -0.40 31.10
CA VAL A 148 -6.16 1.00 30.95
C VAL A 148 -5.75 1.48 32.33
N ARG A 149 -4.50 1.92 32.48
CA ARG A 149 -3.99 2.44 33.75
C ARG A 149 -3.76 3.93 33.63
N LEU A 150 -4.60 4.70 34.31
CA LEU A 150 -4.50 6.16 34.41
C LEU A 150 -3.83 6.53 35.73
N TYR A 151 -3.02 7.58 35.73
CA TYR A 151 -2.42 8.18 36.93
C TYR A 151 -2.37 9.69 36.75
N GLU A 152 -2.47 10.42 37.84
CA GLU A 152 -2.24 11.86 37.85
C GLU A 152 -0.74 12.15 38.01
N GLY A 153 -0.25 13.17 37.32
CA GLY A 153 1.14 13.59 37.40
C GLY A 153 1.37 15.01 36.87
N PRO A 154 2.51 15.63 37.20
CA PRO A 154 2.90 16.93 36.67
C PRO A 154 3.12 16.86 35.16
N ASP A 155 3.13 18.02 34.49
CA ASP A 155 3.36 18.14 33.03
C ASP A 155 4.64 17.44 32.57
N SER A 156 5.69 17.45 33.41
CA SER A 156 6.98 16.80 33.14
C SER A 156 6.94 15.27 33.22
N ASN A 157 5.79 14.70 33.61
CA ASN A 157 5.56 13.28 33.80
C ASN A 157 6.34 12.67 34.99
N LEU A 158 5.85 11.56 35.56
CA LEU A 158 6.54 10.78 36.61
C LEU A 158 7.24 9.54 36.04
N PRO A 159 8.39 9.14 36.60
CA PRO A 159 8.99 7.84 36.35
C PRO A 159 8.00 6.72 36.62
N LYS A 160 8.03 5.64 35.81
CA LYS A 160 7.02 4.56 35.87
C LYS A 160 6.86 3.92 37.26
N LYS A 161 7.93 3.91 38.07
CA LYS A 161 7.95 3.37 39.43
C LYS A 161 7.20 4.25 40.44
N GLU A 162 7.02 5.52 40.15
CA GLU A 162 6.38 6.51 41.03
C GLU A 162 4.92 6.76 40.67
N ARG A 163 4.46 6.22 39.52
CA ARG A 163 3.09 6.35 39.05
C ARG A 163 2.14 5.56 39.95
N LYS A 164 1.21 6.27 40.58
CA LYS A 164 0.10 5.68 41.33
C LYS A 164 -1.12 5.59 40.42
N TYR A 165 -1.45 4.38 40.00
CA TYR A 165 -2.56 4.17 39.07
C TYR A 165 -3.90 4.16 39.80
N LEU A 166 -4.90 4.82 39.22
CA LEU A 166 -6.28 4.84 39.69
C LEU A 166 -6.92 3.47 39.46
N SER A 167 -7.65 2.97 40.46
CA SER A 167 -8.43 1.73 40.39
C SER A 167 -9.94 1.97 40.34
N VAL A 168 -10.40 3.18 40.67
CA VAL A 168 -11.80 3.60 40.67
C VAL A 168 -11.87 5.06 40.23
N PHE A 169 -12.81 5.40 39.35
CA PHE A 169 -13.16 6.77 39.00
C PHE A 169 -14.35 7.19 39.89
N SER A 170 -14.22 8.31 40.61
CA SER A 170 -15.29 8.92 41.41
C SER A 170 -16.03 9.99 40.62
#